data_AF-A0ABD3LMQ1-F1
#
_entry.id   AF-A0ABD3LMQ1-F1
#
_cell.length_a   1.000
_cell.length_b   1.000
_cell.length_c   1.000
_cell.angle_alpha   90.00
_cell.angle_beta   90.00
_cell.angle_gamma   90.00
#
_symmetry.space_group_name_H-M   'P 1'
#
loop_
_entity.id
_entity.type
_entity.pdbx_description
1 polymer ?
#
loop_
_entity_poly.entity_id
_entity_poly.type
_entity_poly.pdbx_seq_one_letter_code
_entity_poly.pdbx_strand_id
1 'polypeptide(L)'
;MRDPMTVSTGQTYDLSSIEPWIAAGNTTYPVTCAPLLDSALIPNHTLHRLIQSWCIANRRSGVERITTPKQPADPSRVCALLS
;
A
#
# COMPACT_ATOMS: atom_id res chain seq x y z
N MET A 1 -2.19 0.45 9.50
CA MET A 1 -1.96 0.48 8.04
C MET A 1 -0.99 1.61 7.74
N ARG A 2 0.25 1.26 7.38
CA ARG A 2 1.30 2.24 7.04
C ARG A 2 1.47 2.39 5.53
N ASP A 3 1.30 1.31 4.79
CA ASP A 3 1.45 1.28 3.35
C ASP A 3 0.21 0.62 2.71
N PRO A 4 -0.86 1.39 2.48
CA PRO A 4 -2.12 0.85 1.98
C PRO A 4 -2.02 0.46 0.51
N MET A 5 -2.16 -0.83 0.23
CA MET A 5 -2.14 -1.42 -1.11
C MET A 5 -3.50 -2.02 -1.47
N THR A 6 -4.08 -1.56 -2.58
CA THR A 6 -5.35 -2.05 -3.12
C THR A 6 -5.10 -3.17 -4.11
N VAL A 7 -5.84 -4.26 -3.96
CA VAL A 7 -5.88 -5.39 -4.91
C VAL A 7 -6.96 -5.17 -5.96
N SER A 8 -6.93 -5.92 -7.06
CA SER A 8 -7.90 -5.82 -8.16
C SER A 8 -9.37 -5.94 -7.76
N THR A 9 -9.67 -6.64 -6.66
CA THR A 9 -11.00 -6.78 -6.07
C THR A 9 -11.49 -5.54 -5.29
N GLY A 10 -10.65 -4.50 -5.17
CA GLY A 10 -10.97 -3.25 -4.48
C GLY A 10 -10.73 -3.29 -2.96
N GLN A 11 -10.31 -4.42 -2.39
CA GLN A 11 -9.89 -4.48 -0.99
C GLN A 11 -8.53 -3.83 -0.81
N THR A 12 -8.29 -3.25 0.37
CA THR A 12 -7.03 -2.58 0.69
C THR A 12 -6.39 -3.21 1.92
N TYR A 13 -5.12 -3.60 1.80
CA TYR A 13 -4.33 -4.25 2.84
C TYR A 13 -3.12 -3.37 3.18
N ASP A 14 -2.53 -3.59 4.36
CA ASP A 14 -1.19 -3.06 4.64
C ASP A 14 -0.16 -3.92 3.91
N LEU A 15 0.85 -3.33 3.28
CA LEU A 15 1.88 -4.07 2.53
C LEU A 15 2.51 -5.18 3.38
N SER A 16 2.88 -4.85 4.62
CA SER A 16 3.46 -5.79 5.60
C SER A 16 2.56 -6.98 5.95
N SER A 17 1.26 -6.91 5.65
CA SER A 17 0.30 -7.98 5.91
C SER A 17 0.07 -8.86 4.69
N ILE A 18 -0.02 -8.27 3.49
CA ILE A 18 -0.34 -9.00 2.26
C ILE A 18 0.90 -9.58 1.57
N GLU A 19 2.05 -8.92 1.68
CA GLU A 19 3.28 -9.37 1.04
C GLU A 19 3.78 -10.72 1.59
N PRO A 20 3.86 -10.95 2.92
CA PRO A 20 4.25 -12.27 3.44
C PRO A 20 3.23 -13.36 3.08
N TRP A 21 1.95 -12.99 2.99
CA TRP A 21 0.88 -13.91 2.63
C TRP A 21 1.04 -14.43 1.20
N ILE A 22 1.31 -13.53 0.25
CA ILE A 22 1.59 -13.89 -1.14
C ILE A 22 2.92 -14.66 -1.23
N ALA A 23 3.95 -14.21 -0.52
CA ALA A 23 5.27 -14.86 -0.52
C ALA A 23 5.24 -16.30 0.05
N ALA A 24 4.32 -16.59 0.97
CA ALA A 24 4.08 -17.93 1.48
C ALA A 24 3.37 -18.87 0.48
N GLY A 25 3.02 -18.39 -0.72
CA GLY A 25 2.38 -19.18 -1.76
C GLY A 25 0.87 -19.32 -1.59
N ASN A 26 0.25 -18.51 -0.74
CA ASN A 26 -1.21 -18.52 -0.60
C ASN A 26 -1.88 -18.00 -1.87
N THR A 27 -2.88 -18.73 -2.36
CA THR A 27 -3.59 -18.44 -3.61
C THR A 27 -4.96 -17.79 -3.39
N THR A 28 -5.26 -17.37 -2.16
CA THR A 28 -6.53 -16.74 -1.80
C THR A 28 -6.31 -15.40 -1.12
N TYR A 29 -7.27 -14.47 -1.21
CA TYR A 29 -7.23 -13.25 -0.40
C TYR A 29 -7.48 -13.59 1.09
N PRO A 30 -6.78 -12.93 2.05
CA PRO A 30 -6.87 -13.27 3.47
C PRO A 30 -8.28 -13.18 4.08
N VAL A 31 -9.08 -12.21 3.62
CA VAL A 31 -10.40 -11.91 4.21
C VAL A 31 -11.54 -12.64 3.51
N THR A 32 -11.51 -12.67 2.18
CA THR A 32 -12.63 -13.21 1.39
C THR A 32 -12.46 -14.68 1.06
N CYS A 33 -11.28 -15.25 1.29
CA CYS A 33 -10.89 -16.58 0.80
C CYS A 33 -11.11 -16.79 -0.71
N ALA A 34 -11.32 -15.70 -1.46
CA ALA A 34 -11.52 -15.75 -2.89
C ALA A 34 -10.17 -15.95 -3.59
N PRO A 35 -10.13 -16.62 -4.77
CA PRO A 35 -8.90 -16.80 -5.52
C PRO A 35 -8.19 -15.48 -5.82
N LEU A 36 -6.87 -15.47 -5.60
CA LEU A 36 -6.00 -14.35 -5.92
C LEU A 36 -5.77 -14.34 -7.44
N LEU A 37 -6.65 -13.63 -8.15
CA LEU A 37 -6.65 -13.54 -9.61
C LEU A 37 -5.44 -12.79 -10.16
N ASP A 38 -4.92 -11.85 -9.37
CA ASP A 38 -3.76 -11.03 -9.70
C ASP A 38 -3.00 -10.67 -8.42
N SER A 39 -1.67 -10.70 -8.47
CA SER A 39 -0.75 -10.25 -7.42
C SER A 39 -0.40 -8.77 -7.54
N ALA A 40 -1.00 -8.05 -8.50
CA ALA A 40 -0.89 -6.61 -8.63
C ALA A 40 -1.41 -5.90 -7.37
N LEU A 41 -0.46 -5.44 -6.55
CA LEU A 41 -0.69 -4.54 -5.43
C LEU A 41 -0.54 -3.11 -5.95
N ILE A 42 -1.61 -2.32 -5.88
CA ILE A 42 -1.63 -0.94 -6.35
C ILE A 42 -1.62 0.01 -5.14
N PRO A 43 -0.67 0.96 -5.03
CA PRO A 43 -0.67 1.93 -3.94
C PRO A 43 -1.96 2.74 -3.86
N ASN A 44 -2.55 2.83 -2.66
CA ASN A 44 -3.75 3.63 -2.41
C ASN A 44 -3.40 4.99 -1.81
N HIS A 45 -3.07 5.96 -2.67
CA HIS A 45 -2.69 7.30 -2.26
C HIS A 45 -3.79 8.05 -1.50
N THR A 46 -5.06 7.84 -1.87
CA THR A 46 -6.19 8.49 -1.20
C THR A 46 -6.31 8.03 0.25
N LEU A 47 -6.33 6.71 0.48
CA LEU A 47 -6.39 6.15 1.83
C LEU A 47 -5.15 6.52 2.63
N HIS A 48 -3.96 6.48 2.03
CA HIS A 48 -2.73 6.92 2.69
C HIS A 48 -2.82 8.37 3.19
N ARG A 49 -3.33 9.30 2.37
CA ARG A 49 -3.54 10.70 2.77
C ARG A 49 -4.58 10.81 3.88
N LEU A 50 -5.66 10.03 3.84
CA LEU A 50 -6.68 10.01 4.89
C LEU A 50 -6.09 9.53 6.23
N ILE A 51 -5.30 8.45 6.22
CA ILE A 51 -4.60 7.95 7.41
C ILE A 51 -3.64 9.02 7.96
N GLN A 52 -2.85 9.67 7.10
CA GLN A 52 -1.97 10.76 7.52
C GLN A 52 -2.73 11.91 8.19
N SER A 53 -3.84 12.36 7.60
CA SER A 53 -4.70 13.39 8.18
C SER A 53 -5.26 12.98 9.54
N TRP A 54 -5.71 11.73 9.66
CA TRP A 54 -6.18 11.18 10.93
C TRP A 54 -5.08 11.14 12.00
N CYS A 55 -3.85 10.71 11.65
CA CYS A 55 -2.72 10.74 12.58
C CYS A 55 -2.42 12.16 13.08
N ILE A 56 -2.47 13.16 12.20
CA ILE A 56 -2.25 14.56 12.58
C ILE A 56 -3.31 15.03 13.58
N ALA A 57 -4.59 14.73 13.30
CA ALA A 57 -5.70 15.08 14.19
C ALA A 57 -5.58 14.41 15.56
N ASN A 58 -5.02 13.20 15.63
CA ASN A 58 -4.87 12.41 16.85
C ASN A 58 -3.50 12.50 17.51
N ARG A 59 -2.65 13.45 17.08
CA ARG A 59 -1.30 13.62 17.63
C ARG A 59 -1.26 13.85 19.14
N ARG A 60 -2.28 14.51 19.69
CA ARG A 60 -2.42 14.75 21.15
C ARG A 60 -2.62 13.44 21.93
N SER A 61 -3.12 12.40 21.28
CA SER A 61 -3.31 11.07 21.86
C SER A 61 -2.09 10.16 21.68
N GLY A 62 -0.93 10.73 21.32
CA GLY A 62 0.31 9.98 21.09
C GLY A 62 0.39 9.25 19.75
N VAL A 63 -0.54 9.52 18.82
CA VAL A 63 -0.52 8.91 17.48
C VAL A 63 0.54 9.59 16.61
N GLU A 64 1.49 8.81 16.12
CA GLU A 64 2.50 9.28 15.18
C GLU A 64 1.99 9.28 13.73
N ARG A 65 2.47 10.25 12.95
CA ARG A 65 2.14 10.35 11.53
C ARG A 65 2.97 9.37 10.72
N ILE A 66 2.31 8.59 9.86
CA ILE A 66 2.98 7.73 8.89
C ILE A 66 3.71 8.56 7.82
N THR A 67 4.94 8.19 7.50
CA THR A 67 5.72 8.81 6.43
C THR A 67 5.30 8.26 5.08
N THR A 68 5.30 9.11 4.06
CA THR A 68 5.09 8.62 2.69
C THR A 68 6.33 7.82 2.26
N PRO A 69 6.18 6.57 1.83
CA PRO A 69 7.28 5.83 1.22
C PRO A 69 7.79 6.62 0.02
N LYS A 70 9.05 7.05 0.06
CA LYS A 70 9.70 7.64 -1.11
C LYS A 70 10.13 6.50 -2.00
N GLN A 71 9.33 6.17 -3.01
CA GLN A 71 9.82 5.32 -4.08
C GLN A 71 10.89 6.14 -4.83
N PRO A 72 12.15 5.69 -4.89
CA PRO A 72 13.17 6.39 -5.65
C PRO A 72 12.71 6.50 -7.10
N ALA A 73 12.89 7.67 -7.72
CA ALA A 73 12.64 7.79 -9.14
C ALA A 73 13.59 6.85 -9.89
N ASP A 74 13.06 6.07 -10.83
CA ASP A 74 13.88 5.23 -11.70
C ASP A 74 14.64 6.15 -12.69
N PRO A 75 15.98 6.24 -12.60
CA PRO A 75 16.76 7.13 -13.44
C PRO A 75 16.56 6.85 -14.93
N SER A 76 16.36 5.58 -15.32
CA SER A 76 16.15 5.18 -16.70
C SER A 76 14.83 5.74 -17.25
N ARG A 77 13.76 5.70 -16.44
CA ARG A 77 12.47 6.30 -16.79
C ARG A 77 12.52 7.82 -16.83
N VAL A 78 13.32 8.43 -15.95
CA VAL A 78 13.52 9.90 -15.95
C VAL A 78 14.26 10.33 -17.21
N CYS A 79 15.35 9.66 -17.58
CA CYS A 79 16.09 9.96 -18.80
C CYS A 79 15.22 9.84 -20.06
N ALA A 80 14.36 8.82 -20.14
CA ALA A 80 13.45 8.63 -21.28
C ALA A 80 12.37 9.72 -21.42
N LEU A 81 12.06 10.48 -20.36
CA LEU A 81 11.11 11.60 -20.41
C LEU A 81 11.76 12.92 -20.86
N LEU A 82 13.10 12.99 -20.84
CA LEU A 82 13.89 14.18 -21.17
C LEU A 82 14.42 14.17 -22.61
N SER A 83 14.29 13.05 -23.30
CA SER A 83 14.60 12.83 -24.72
C SER A 83 13.38 13.06 -25.60
#